data_AF-S4YQG4-F1
#
_entry.id   AF-S4YQG4-F1
#
_cell.length_a   1.000
_cell.length_b   1.000
_cell.length_c   1.000
_cell.angle_alpha   90.00
_cell.angle_beta   90.00
_cell.angle_gamma   90.00
#
_symmetry.space_group_name_H-M   'P 1'
#
loop_
_entity.id
_entity.type
_entity.pdbx_description
1 polymer ?
#
loop_
_entity_poly.entity_id
_entity_poly.type
_entity_poly.pdbx_seq_one_letter_code
_entity_poly.pdbx_strand_id
1 'polypeptide(L)' 'MDDAKFGFVAAGTLNPQKARILLRLVLIQTKDAKRIQQMFNQY' A
#
# COMPACT_ATOMS: atom_id res chain seq x y z
N MET A 1 1.86 -19.93 -4.24
CA MET A 1 0.64 -19.11 -4.44
C MET A 1 1.10 -17.68 -4.26
N ASP A 2 1.45 -17.02 -5.37
CA ASP A 2 2.13 -15.72 -5.36
C ASP A 2 1.13 -14.56 -5.23
N ASP A 3 0.81 -14.15 -4.00
CA ASP A 3 0.06 -12.91 -3.73
C ASP A 3 0.79 -11.65 -4.24
N ALA A 4 2.11 -11.76 -4.48
CA ALA A 4 2.90 -10.71 -5.13
C ALA A 4 2.54 -10.47 -6.61
N LYS A 5 1.76 -11.36 -7.24
CA LYS A 5 1.42 -11.29 -8.67
C LYS A 5 0.14 -10.50 -8.97
N PHE A 6 -0.68 -10.23 -7.96
CA PHE A 6 -1.98 -9.59 -8.15
C PHE A 6 -2.03 -8.09 -7.81
N GLY A 7 -0.93 -7.50 -7.33
CA GLY A 7 -0.87 -6.06 -7.06
C GLY A 7 -1.81 -5.60 -5.94
N PHE A 8 -2.32 -6.52 -5.11
CA PHE A 8 -3.14 -6.18 -3.96
C PHE A 8 -2.25 -5.63 -2.85
N VAL A 9 -2.59 -4.42 -2.38
CA VAL A 9 -1.93 -3.78 -1.26
C VAL A 9 -2.71 -4.10 0.01
N ALA A 10 -2.09 -4.84 0.93
CA ALA A 10 -2.66 -5.11 2.24
C ALA A 10 -2.44 -3.89 3.15
N ALA A 11 -3.54 -3.24 3.56
CA ALA A 11 -3.50 -2.09 4.46
C ALA A 11 -3.20 -2.46 5.93
N GLY A 12 -3.04 -3.75 6.24
CA GLY A 12 -2.70 -4.25 7.58
C GLY A 12 -3.67 -3.78 8.67
N THR A 13 -3.13 -3.43 9.84
CA THR A 13 -3.84 -2.88 11.01
C THR A 13 -3.97 -1.35 10.99
N LEU A 14 -3.75 -0.71 9.84
CA LEU A 14 -3.82 0.74 9.73
C LEU A 14 -5.27 1.21 9.73
N ASN A 15 -5.60 2.17 10.60
CA ASN A 15 -6.95 2.75 10.68
C ASN A 15 -7.37 3.23 9.27
N PRO A 16 -8.58 2.89 8.76
CA PRO A 16 -9.04 3.21 7.41
C PRO A 16 -8.85 4.69 7.02
N GLN A 17 -8.92 5.61 7.97
CA GLN A 17 -8.67 7.03 7.70
C GLN A 17 -7.20 7.33 7.35
N LYS A 18 -6.26 6.77 8.11
CA LYS A 18 -4.82 6.92 7.85
C LYS A 18 -4.44 6.19 6.56
N ALA A 19 -4.96 4.98 6.35
CA ALA A 19 -4.74 4.21 5.12
C ALA A 19 -5.16 4.97 3.87
N ARG A 20 -6.27 5.71 3.91
CA ARG A 20 -6.75 6.49 2.75
C ARG A 20 -5.92 7.74 2.46
N ILE A 21 -5.32 8.36 3.48
CA ILE A 21 -4.39 9.48 3.29
C ILE A 21 -3.05 8.96 2.74
N LEU A 22 -2.54 7.89 3.35
CA LEU A 22 -1.28 7.27 2.96
C LEU A 22 -1.37 6.71 1.52
N LEU A 23 -2.46 6.05 1.16
CA LEU A 23 -2.71 5.58 -0.21
C LEU A 23 -2.65 6.73 -1.24
N ARG A 24 -3.30 7.86 -0.95
CA ARG A 24 -3.27 9.02 -1.86
C ARG A 24 -1.86 9.58 -2.03
N LEU A 25 -1.08 9.66 -0.95
CA LEU A 25 0.30 10.13 -1.02
C LEU A 25 1.17 9.18 -1.82
N VAL A 26 1.06 7.88 -1.57
CA VAL A 26 1.91 6.90 -2.25
C VAL A 26 1.55 6.81 -3.75
N LEU A 27 0.27 6.92 -4.13
CA LEU A 27 -0.15 6.93 -5.55
C LEU A 27 0.38 8.13 -6.35
N ILE A 28 0.65 9.27 -5.70
CA ILE A 28 1.27 10.44 -6.35
C ILE A 28 2.77 10.17 -6.58
N GLN A 29 3.41 9.47 -5.66
CA GLN A 29 4.86 9.27 -5.66
C GLN A 29 5.29 8.05 -6.50
N THR A 30 4.47 7.00 -6.54
CA THR A 30 4.75 5.78 -7.28
C THR A 30 3.47 5.02 -7.63
N LYS A 31 3.45 4.41 -8.82
CA LYS A 31 2.39 3.48 -9.24
C LYS A 31 2.77 2.02 -9.06
N ASP A 32 3.95 1.74 -8.50
CA ASP A 32 4.44 0.39 -8.32
C ASP A 32 3.81 -0.24 -7.06
N ALA A 33 2.97 -1.25 -7.27
CA ALA A 33 2.24 -1.94 -6.21
C ALA A 33 3.17 -2.54 -5.14
N LYS A 34 4.38 -3.00 -5.52
CA LYS A 34 5.36 -3.51 -4.54
C LYS A 34 5.90 -2.41 -3.65
N ARG A 35 6.16 -1.24 -4.23
CA ARG A 35 6.64 -0.06 -3.48
C ARG A 35 5.54 0.45 -2.55
N ILE A 36 4.29 0.43 -3.00
CA ILE A 36 3.13 0.76 -2.16
C ILE A 36 3.04 -0.21 -0.98
N GLN A 37 3.14 -1.52 -1.21
CA GLN A 37 3.13 -2.50 -0.11
C GLN A 37 4.28 -2.29 0.88
N GLN A 38 5.50 -1.98 0.41
CA GLN A 38 6.62 -1.67 1.28
C GLN A 38 6.36 -0.44 2.15
N MET A 39 5.80 0.62 1.57
CA MET A 39 5.41 1.82 2.31
C MET A 39 4.33 1.50 3.34
N PHE A 40 3.33 0.69 2.98
CA PHE A 40 2.29 0.25 3.91
C PHE A 40 2.80 -0.67 5.02
N ASN A 41 3.83 -1.47 4.78
CA ASN A 41 4.45 -2.32 5.81
C ASN A 41 5.41 -1.54 6.74
N GLN A 42 5.89 -0.37 6.30
CA GLN A 42 6.86 0.43 7.05
C GLN A 42 6.18 1.40 8.06
N TYR A 43 4.86 1.55 7.98
CA TYR A 43 4.02 2.40 8.84
C TYR A 43 3.01 1.58 9.65
#